data_AF-A0A929MTY6-F1
#
_entry.id   AF-A0A929MTY6-F1
#
_cell.length_a   1.000
_cell.length_b   1.000
_cell.length_c   1.000
_cell.angle_alpha   90.00
_cell.angle_beta   90.00
_cell.angle_gamma   90.00
#
_symmetry.space_group_name_H-M   'P 1'
#
loop_
_entity.id
_entity.type
_entity.pdbx_description
1 polymer ?
#
loop_
_entity_poly.entity_id
_entity_poly.type
_entity_poly.pdbx_seq_one_letter_code
_entity_poly.pdbx_strand_id
1 'polypeptide(L)'
;MDAHYKIPEDILALVEGLPYQQAVKAVAALEIIEREGLTPAVIEKWGRGKGQAKTLVIPLGETKTRKEGEAHVTRVLKESLSIPIS
;
A
#
# COMPACT_ATOMS: atom_id res chain seq x y z
N MET A 1 -6.03 -18.50 15.39
CA MET A 1 -5.58 -18.96 14.06
C MET A 1 -4.85 -17.77 13.46
N ASP A 2 -3.59 -17.58 13.83
CA ASP A 2 -2.74 -16.52 13.26
C ASP A 2 -2.20 -17.02 11.92
N ALA A 3 -3.06 -16.96 10.90
CA ALA A 3 -2.60 -17.12 9.54
C ALA A 3 -1.84 -15.83 9.19
N HIS A 4 -0.52 -15.86 9.42
CA HIS A 4 0.37 -14.83 8.90
C HIS A 4 0.13 -14.73 7.40
N TYR A 5 -0.21 -13.52 6.95
CA TYR A 5 -0.42 -13.28 5.53
C TYR A 5 0.94 -13.36 4.83
N LYS A 6 1.10 -14.36 3.97
CA LYS A 6 2.34 -14.54 3.23
C LYS A 6 2.35 -13.60 2.03
N ILE A 7 3.36 -12.72 1.97
CA ILE A 7 3.56 -11.85 0.81
C ILE A 7 3.90 -12.71 -0.42
N PRO A 8 3.22 -12.51 -1.56
CA PRO A 8 3.57 -13.20 -2.80
C PRO A 8 5.00 -12.86 -3.26
N GLU A 9 5.74 -13.84 -3.79
CA GLU A 9 7.15 -13.66 -4.20
C GLU A 9 7.33 -12.63 -5.33
N ASP A 10 6.34 -12.52 -6.22
CA ASP A 10 6.30 -11.51 -7.28
C ASP A 10 6.23 -10.08 -6.72
N ILE A 11 5.60 -9.88 -5.56
CA ILE A 11 5.59 -8.58 -4.87
C ILE A 11 6.98 -8.24 -4.35
N LEU A 12 7.73 -9.22 -3.83
CA LEU A 12 9.10 -9.00 -3.37
C LEU A 12 10.02 -8.60 -4.53
N ALA A 13 9.92 -9.30 -5.65
CA ALA A 13 10.69 -8.97 -6.86
C ALA A 13 10.37 -7.55 -7.39
N LEU A 14 9.10 -7.13 -7.31
CA LEU A 14 8.72 -5.76 -7.68
C LEU A 14 9.38 -4.72 -6.76
N VAL A 15 9.48 -4.99 -5.46
CA VAL A 15 10.06 -4.08 -4.48
C VAL A 15 11.56 -3.88 -4.68
N GLU A 16 12.28 -4.94 -5.05
CA GLU A 16 13.70 -4.88 -5.37
C GLU A 16 14.01 -3.96 -6.57
N GLY A 17 13.06 -3.83 -7.50
CA GLY A 17 13.17 -2.95 -8.65
C GLY A 17 12.82 -1.47 -8.39
N LEU A 18 12.33 -1.13 -7.19
CA LEU A 18 11.89 0.23 -6.88
C LEU A 18 13.07 1.17 -6.55
N PRO A 19 12.94 2.48 -6.83
CA PRO A 19 13.85 3.48 -6.28
C PRO A 19 13.89 3.37 -4.75
N TYR A 20 15.07 3.55 -4.15
CA TYR A 20 15.29 3.33 -2.70
C TYR A 20 14.20 3.95 -1.80
N GLN A 21 13.81 5.21 -2.06
CA GLN A 21 12.77 5.89 -1.28
C GLN A 21 11.40 5.20 -1.34
N GLN A 22 11.06 4.58 -2.47
CA GLN A 22 9.84 3.82 -2.64
C GLN A 22 9.99 2.41 -2.06
N ALA A 23 11.14 1.76 -2.27
CA ALA A 23 11.45 0.45 -1.71
C ALA A 23 11.33 0.44 -0.18
N VAL A 24 11.89 1.46 0.50
CA VAL A 24 11.78 1.59 1.96
C VAL A 24 10.33 1.65 2.44
N LYS A 25 9.47 2.41 1.74
CA LYS A 25 8.05 2.49 2.09
C LYS A 25 7.32 1.17 1.83
N ALA A 26 7.65 0.51 0.73
CA ALA A 26 7.07 -0.77 0.39
C ALA A 26 7.44 -1.82 1.44
N VAL A 27 8.73 -1.98 1.75
CA VAL A 27 9.23 -2.91 2.78
C VAL A 27 8.58 -2.64 4.14
N ALA A 28 8.50 -1.39 4.58
CA ALA A 28 7.87 -1.04 5.85
C ALA A 28 6.38 -1.44 5.89
N ALA A 29 5.66 -1.31 4.78
CA ALA A 29 4.26 -1.73 4.69
C ALA A 29 4.13 -3.26 4.65
N LEU A 30 5.02 -3.96 3.95
CA LEU A 30 5.04 -5.43 3.90
C LEU A 30 5.32 -6.03 5.28
N GLU A 31 6.28 -5.50 6.02
CA GLU A 31 6.61 -5.93 7.37
C GLU A 31 5.39 -5.84 8.32
N ILE A 32 4.62 -4.74 8.22
CA ILE A 32 3.37 -4.57 8.99
C ILE A 32 2.37 -5.66 8.61
N ILE A 33 2.21 -5.95 7.33
CA ILE A 33 1.25 -6.95 6.84
C ILE A 33 1.68 -8.37 7.26
N GLU A 34 2.97 -8.72 7.18
CA GLU A 34 3.45 -10.04 7.60
C GLU A 34 3.32 -10.25 9.11
N ARG A 35 3.65 -9.21 9.89
CA ARG A 35 3.62 -9.28 11.35
C ARG A 35 2.20 -9.26 11.91
N GLU A 36 1.35 -8.37 11.42
CA GLU A 36 0.00 -8.15 11.96
C GLU A 36 -1.07 -8.94 11.20
N GLY A 37 -0.80 -9.37 9.97
CA GLY A 37 -1.79 -9.97 9.08
C GLY A 37 -2.75 -8.95 8.49
N LEU A 38 -3.81 -9.44 7.85
CA LEU A 38 -4.87 -8.62 7.25
C LEU A 38 -5.88 -8.13 8.30
N THR A 39 -5.40 -7.37 9.28
CA THR A 39 -6.26 -6.82 10.34
C THR A 39 -7.27 -5.79 9.79
N PRO A 40 -8.37 -5.52 10.50
CA PRO A 40 -9.30 -4.45 10.12
C PRO A 40 -8.60 -3.09 9.89
N ALA A 41 -7.58 -2.77 10.68
CA ALA A 41 -6.81 -1.52 10.53
C ALA A 41 -5.97 -1.51 9.24
N VAL A 42 -5.34 -2.64 8.88
CA VAL A 42 -4.61 -2.79 7.61
C VAL A 42 -5.57 -2.65 6.42
N ILE A 43 -6.75 -3.26 6.51
CA ILE A 43 -7.80 -3.18 5.49
C ILE A 43 -8.39 -1.77 5.39
N GLU A 44 -8.63 -1.08 6.51
CA GLU A 44 -9.10 0.31 6.50
C GLU A 44 -8.09 1.24 5.81
N LYS A 45 -6.80 1.04 6.11
CA LYS A 45 -5.73 1.88 5.61
C LYS A 45 -5.45 1.69 4.11
N TRP A 46 -5.35 0.44 3.67
CA TRP A 46 -4.89 0.11 2.31
C TRP A 46 -5.86 -0.73 1.49
N GLY A 47 -6.89 -1.31 2.10
CA GLY A 47 -7.86 -2.16 1.41
C GLY A 47 -8.65 -1.41 0.36
N ARG A 48 -8.78 -2.02 -0.82
CA ARG A 48 -9.58 -1.53 -1.95
C ARG A 48 -10.42 -2.67 -2.53
N GLY A 49 -11.65 -2.34 -2.92
CA GLY A 49 -12.61 -3.26 -3.51
C GLY A 49 -14.06 -2.80 -3.29
N LYS A 50 -14.99 -3.30 -4.10
CA LYS A 50 -16.43 -3.06 -3.91
C LYS A 50 -16.98 -4.09 -2.93
N GLY A 51 -17.55 -3.65 -1.81
CA GLY A 51 -18.16 -4.51 -0.79
C GLY A 51 -17.15 -5.15 0.17
N GLN A 52 -16.11 -5.79 -0.36
CA GLN A 52 -14.98 -6.33 0.41
C GLN A 52 -13.64 -5.93 -0.21
N ALA A 53 -12.61 -5.78 0.63
CA ALA A 53 -11.26 -5.54 0.12
C ALA A 53 -10.76 -6.80 -0.62
N LYS A 54 -10.25 -6.60 -1.83
CA LYS A 54 -9.63 -7.64 -2.66
C LYS A 54 -8.15 -7.38 -2.93
N THR A 55 -7.71 -6.16 -2.64
CA THR A 55 -6.35 -5.71 -2.90
C THR A 55 -5.94 -4.70 -1.85
N LEU A 56 -4.71 -4.77 -1.36
CA LEU A 56 -4.08 -3.69 -0.62
C LEU A 56 -3.36 -2.77 -1.60
N VAL A 57 -3.63 -1.48 -1.53
CA VAL A 57 -2.98 -0.45 -2.36
C VAL A 57 -2.13 0.43 -1.45
N ILE A 58 -0.82 0.17 -1.47
CA ILE A 58 0.18 0.88 -0.65
C ILE A 58 0.72 2.07 -1.45
N PRO A 59 0.59 3.30 -0.96
CA PRO A 59 1.11 4.48 -1.64
C PRO A 59 2.64 4.56 -1.52
N LEU A 60 3.34 4.58 -2.65
CA LEU A 60 4.80 4.69 -2.71
C LEU A 60 5.25 6.12 -3.02
N GLY A 61 4.48 6.84 -3.83
CA GLY A 61 4.71 8.22 -4.21
C GLY A 61 3.43 9.06 -4.13
N GLU A 62 3.52 10.22 -3.48
CA GLU A 62 2.45 11.21 -3.44
C GLU A 62 2.93 12.49 -4.13
N THR A 63 2.11 13.06 -5.01
CA THR A 63 2.25 14.47 -5.38
C THR A 63 1.13 15.24 -4.73
N LYS A 64 1.49 16.22 -3.89
CA LYS A 64 0.54 17.19 -3.37
C LYS A 64 0.37 18.26 -4.44
N THR A 65 -0.82 18.30 -5.05
CA THR A 65 -1.18 19.43 -5.90
C THR A 65 -2.09 20.33 -5.09
N ARG A 66 -1.65 21.57 -4.91
CA ARG A 66 -2.47 22.66 -4.39
C ARG A 66 -2.73 23.58 -5.56
N LYS A 67 -3.98 23.70 -6.00
CA LYS A 67 -4.35 24.77 -6.91
C LYS A 67 -4.37 26.08 -6.12
N GLU A 68 -3.81 27.13 -6.70
CA GLU A 68 -3.79 28.45 -6.09
C GLU A 68 -5.24 28.94 -5.90
N GLY A 69 -5.64 29.23 -4.66
CA GLY A 69 -7.02 29.58 -4.29
C GLY A 69 -7.86 28.47 -3.62
N GLU A 70 -7.41 27.21 -3.60
CA GLU A 70 -8.09 26.13 -2.86
C GLU A 70 -7.51 25.94 -1.45
N ALA A 71 -8.40 25.84 -0.46
CA ALA A 71 -8.05 25.45 0.92
C ALA A 71 -7.73 23.94 1.04
N HIS A 72 -8.17 23.14 0.07
CA HIS A 72 -8.01 21.69 0.06
C HIS A 72 -6.76 21.29 -0.73
N VAL A 73 -5.89 20.51 -0.10
CA VAL A 73 -4.74 19.88 -0.78
C VAL A 73 -5.21 18.56 -1.36
N THR A 74 -5.17 18.43 -2.69
CA THR A 74 -5.45 17.15 -3.34
C THR A 74 -4.17 16.31 -3.32
N ARG A 75 -4.20 15.16 -2.64
CA ARG A 75 -3.15 14.16 -2.74
C ARG A 75 -3.42 13.28 -3.95
N VAL A 76 -2.53 13.35 -4.92
CA VAL A 76 -2.54 12.44 -6.08
C VAL A 76 -1.50 11.36 -5.82
N LEU A 77 -1.95 10.11 -5.70
CA LEU A 77 -1.07 8.95 -5.70
C LEU A 77 -0.53 8.78 -7.11
N LYS A 78 0.77 9.02 -7.32
CA LYS A 78 1.41 8.77 -8.62
C LYS A 78 1.85 7.32 -8.75
N GLU A 79 2.28 6.72 -7.63
CA GLU A 79 2.91 5.41 -7.62
C GLU A 79 2.40 4.63 -6.41
N SER A 80 1.95 3.40 -6.64
CA SER A 80 1.41 2.52 -5.60
C SER A 80 1.76 1.06 -5.87
N LEU A 81 2.03 0.30 -4.81
CA LEU A 81 2.13 -1.15 -4.84
C LEU A 81 0.76 -1.77 -4.59
N SER A 82 0.33 -2.68 -5.46
CA SER A 82 -0.94 -3.40 -5.32
C SER A 82 -0.67 -4.85 -4.95
N ILE A 83 -1.23 -5.30 -3.84
CA ILE A 83 -1.06 -6.67 -3.32
C ILE A 83 -2.44 -7.36 -3.31
N PRO A 84 -2.66 -8.42 -4.09
CA PRO A 84 -3.92 -9.16 -4.08
C PRO A 84 -4.03 -9.99 -2.79
N ILE A 85 -5.15 -9.89 -2.08
CA ILE A 85 -5.38 -10.57 -0.78
C ILE A 85 -6.36 -11.76 -0.89
N SER A 86 -6.41 -12.39 -2.07
CA SER A 86 -7.31 -13.50 -2.42
C SER A 86 -7.18 -14.70 -1.49
#